data_AF-Q4TA16-F1
#
_entry.id   AF-Q4TA16-F1
#
_cell.length_a   1.000
_cell.length_b   1.000
_cell.length_c   1.000
_cell.angle_alpha   90.00
_cell.angle_beta   90.00
_cell.angle_gamma   90.00
#
_symmetry.space_group_name_H-M   'P 1'
#
loop_
_entity.id
_entity.type
_entity.pdbx_description
1 polymer ?
#
loop_
_entity_poly.entity_id
_entity_poly.type
_entity_poly.pdbx_seq_one_letter_code
_entity_poly.pdbx_strand_id
1 'polypeptide(L)'
;TPRAPSWRSGWGPGQVRSGAGAEAATLAANARERKRMLGLNIAFDRLRSVIPNLESDKKLSKSETLQMAQIYIATLSELLQEGARGGAPH
;
A
#
# COMPACT_ATOMS: atom_id res chain seq x y z
N THR A 1 37.52 -0.12 31.17
CA THR A 1 36.33 0.51 31.80
C THR A 1 35.55 1.26 30.73
N PRO A 2 34.31 0.89 30.38
CA PRO A 2 33.58 1.60 29.34
C PRO A 2 32.95 2.88 29.89
N ARG A 3 33.24 4.00 29.21
CA ARG A 3 32.73 5.34 29.49
C ARG A 3 31.30 5.46 28.96
N ALA A 4 30.34 5.81 29.81
CA ALA A 4 28.95 6.02 29.42
C ALA A 4 28.76 7.31 28.57
N PRO A 5 27.77 7.37 27.65
CA PRO A 5 27.51 8.57 26.85
C PRO A 5 26.86 9.67 27.69
N SER A 6 27.39 10.89 27.60
CA SER A 6 26.87 12.10 28.25
C SER A 6 25.74 12.73 27.43
N TRP A 7 24.52 12.25 27.62
CA TRP A 7 23.30 12.99 27.23
C TRP A 7 22.63 13.67 28.43
N ARG A 8 23.30 13.72 29.58
CA ARG A 8 22.71 14.22 30.83
C ARG A 8 23.35 15.53 31.25
N SER A 9 22.81 16.62 30.75
CA SER A 9 22.95 17.93 31.37
C SER A 9 21.65 18.69 31.18
N GLY A 10 20.79 18.65 32.20
CA GLY A 10 19.64 19.57 32.32
C GLY A 10 18.25 18.96 32.17
N TRP A 11 17.92 17.94 32.96
CA TRP A 11 16.52 17.68 33.31
C TRP A 11 16.41 17.61 34.84
N GLY A 12 16.04 18.73 35.44
CA GLY A 12 15.67 18.79 36.85
C GLY A 12 14.34 18.06 37.09
N PRO A 13 14.10 17.55 38.30
CA PRO A 13 12.85 16.87 38.63
C PRO A 13 11.72 17.91 38.68
N GLY A 14 10.76 17.84 37.76
CA GLY A 14 9.53 18.64 37.87
C GLY A 14 8.90 19.20 36.61
N GLN A 15 9.30 18.81 35.39
CA GLN A 15 8.65 19.31 34.18
C GLN A 15 8.14 18.17 33.28
N VAL A 16 7.04 17.55 33.69
CA VAL A 16 6.14 16.82 32.79
C VAL A 16 5.47 17.84 31.87
N ARG A 17 6.16 18.25 30.79
CA ARG A 17 5.50 19.02 29.72
C ARG A 17 4.43 18.12 29.09
N SER A 18 3.18 18.35 29.50
CA SER A 18 1.91 17.89 28.93
C SER A 18 2.04 16.84 27.81
N GLY A 19 2.27 15.58 28.18
CA GLY A 19 2.37 14.45 27.24
C GLY A 19 1.05 14.14 26.54
N ALA A 20 -0.08 14.35 27.21
CA ALA A 20 -1.41 13.97 26.73
C ALA A 20 -1.82 14.64 25.40
N GLY A 21 -1.44 15.90 25.16
CA GLY A 21 -1.79 16.63 23.94
C GLY A 21 -0.99 16.17 22.71
N ALA A 22 0.31 15.91 22.89
CA ALA A 22 1.18 15.41 21.85
C ALA A 22 0.88 13.93 21.52
N GLU A 23 0.58 13.14 22.54
CA GLU A 23 0.13 11.75 22.40
C GLU A 23 -1.21 11.68 21.67
N ALA A 24 -2.20 12.50 22.05
CA ALA A 24 -3.50 12.57 21.37
C ALA A 24 -3.37 12.99 19.90
N ALA A 25 -2.51 13.96 19.59
CA ALA A 25 -2.24 14.39 18.21
C ALA A 25 -1.60 13.27 17.37
N THR A 26 -0.66 12.51 17.95
CA THR A 26 -0.01 11.36 17.31
C THR A 26 -1.01 10.22 17.08
N LEU A 27 -1.84 9.91 18.06
CA LEU A 27 -2.91 8.92 17.94
C LEU A 27 -3.91 9.29 16.83
N ALA A 28 -4.31 10.57 16.78
CA ALA A 28 -5.17 11.09 15.72
C ALA A 28 -4.51 11.00 14.33
N ALA A 29 -3.21 11.30 14.22
CA ALA A 29 -2.45 11.15 12.98
C ALA A 29 -2.39 9.69 12.52
N ASN A 30 -2.08 8.76 13.43
CA ASN A 30 -2.03 7.33 13.14
C ASN A 30 -3.40 6.76 12.73
N ALA A 31 -4.49 7.27 13.31
CA ALA A 31 -5.85 6.88 12.91
C ALA A 31 -6.17 7.33 11.47
N ARG A 32 -5.79 8.55 11.10
CA ARG A 32 -5.95 9.06 9.73
C ARG A 32 -5.16 8.23 8.73
N GLU A 33 -3.90 7.91 9.04
CA GLU A 33 -3.08 7.11 8.13
C GLU A 33 -3.61 5.69 7.95
N ARG A 34 -4.11 5.06 9.04
CA ARG A 34 -4.80 3.77 8.94
C ARG A 34 -6.01 3.82 8.01
N LYS A 35 -6.83 4.88 8.10
CA LYS A 35 -7.98 5.07 7.19
C LYS A 35 -7.53 5.24 5.73
N ARG A 36 -6.46 6.01 5.49
CA ARG A 36 -5.88 6.20 4.15
C ARG A 36 -5.41 4.85 3.57
N MET A 37 -4.68 4.07 4.37
CA MET A 37 -4.16 2.76 3.98
C MET A 37 -5.26 1.72 3.77
N LEU A 38 -6.35 1.77 4.54
CA LEU A 38 -7.53 0.93 4.32
C LEU A 38 -8.12 1.19 2.92
N GLY A 39 -8.29 2.45 2.54
CA GLY A 39 -8.76 2.83 1.20
C GLY A 39 -7.87 2.28 0.08
N LEU A 40 -6.54 2.35 0.26
CA LEU A 40 -5.59 1.77 -0.68
C LEU A 40 -5.74 0.24 -0.79
N ASN A 41 -5.88 -0.46 0.33
CA ASN A 41 -6.04 -1.91 0.33
C ASN A 41 -7.35 -2.33 -0.34
N ILE A 42 -8.45 -1.58 -0.15
CA ILE A 42 -9.72 -1.81 -0.86
C ILE A 42 -9.53 -1.65 -2.37
N ALA A 43 -8.81 -0.62 -2.82
CA ALA A 43 -8.52 -0.43 -4.25
C ALA A 43 -7.70 -1.60 -4.83
N PHE A 44 -6.72 -2.11 -4.07
CA PHE A 44 -5.96 -3.30 -4.45
C PHE A 44 -6.84 -4.55 -4.54
N ASP A 45 -7.82 -4.72 -3.65
CA ASP A 45 -8.74 -5.86 -3.69
C ASP A 45 -9.69 -5.77 -4.89
N ARG A 46 -10.17 -4.57 -5.24
CA ARG A 46 -10.91 -4.34 -6.48
C ARG A 46 -10.07 -4.69 -7.72
N LEU A 47 -8.81 -4.27 -7.75
CA LEU A 47 -7.91 -4.61 -8.84
C LEU A 47 -7.71 -6.13 -8.96
N ARG A 48 -7.52 -6.85 -7.84
CA ARG A 48 -7.43 -8.32 -7.85
C ARG A 48 -8.70 -8.99 -8.40
N SER A 49 -9.88 -8.44 -8.12
CA SER A 49 -11.15 -9.03 -8.56
C SER A 49 -11.34 -9.08 -10.08
N VAL A 50 -10.59 -8.25 -10.83
CA VAL A 50 -10.64 -8.20 -12.30
C VAL A 50 -9.43 -8.84 -12.96
N ILE A 51 -8.42 -9.25 -12.18
CA ILE A 51 -7.24 -9.94 -12.72
C ILE A 51 -7.56 -11.43 -12.81
N PRO A 52 -7.29 -12.09 -13.95
CA PRO A 52 -7.45 -13.53 -14.06
C PRO A 52 -6.52 -14.24 -13.06
N ASN A 53 -7.10 -15.03 -12.16
CA ASN A 53 -6.37 -15.80 -11.16
C ASN A 53 -6.51 -17.30 -11.44
N LEU A 54 -5.38 -17.95 -11.73
CA LEU A 54 -5.32 -19.39 -12.03
C LEU A 54 -5.36 -20.25 -10.75
N GLU A 55 -4.92 -19.69 -9.61
CA GLU A 55 -4.99 -20.31 -8.29
C GLU A 55 -6.13 -19.65 -7.50
N SER A 56 -7.37 -20.09 -7.74
CA SER A 56 -8.62 -19.41 -7.32
C SER A 56 -8.66 -18.93 -5.86
N ASP A 57 -7.94 -19.60 -4.94
CA ASP A 57 -7.92 -19.26 -3.52
C ASP A 57 -6.71 -18.43 -3.05
N LYS A 58 -5.67 -18.25 -3.88
CA LYS A 58 -4.46 -17.52 -3.45
C LYS A 58 -4.56 -16.04 -3.78
N LYS A 59 -4.48 -15.19 -2.73
CA LYS A 59 -4.41 -13.73 -2.89
C LYS A 59 -3.02 -13.30 -3.35
N LEU A 60 -2.95 -12.69 -4.54
CA LEU A 60 -1.71 -12.11 -5.07
C LEU A 60 -1.14 -11.01 -4.15
N SER A 61 0.18 -10.96 -4.00
CA SER A 61 0.87 -9.85 -3.34
C SER A 61 0.67 -8.53 -4.10
N LYS A 62 1.02 -7.39 -3.50
CA LYS A 62 0.87 -6.06 -4.16
C LYS A 62 1.68 -5.97 -5.45
N SER A 63 2.92 -6.48 -5.44
CA SER A 63 3.78 -6.47 -6.63
C SER A 63 3.22 -7.35 -7.73
N GLU A 64 2.86 -8.60 -7.40
CA GLU A 64 2.28 -9.53 -8.36
C GLU A 64 0.97 -8.99 -8.94
N THR A 65 0.12 -8.35 -8.11
CA THR A 65 -1.12 -7.71 -8.57
C THR A 65 -0.83 -6.64 -9.64
N LEU A 66 0.20 -5.80 -9.44
CA LEU A 66 0.56 -4.76 -10.40
C LEU A 66 1.20 -5.33 -11.68
N GLN A 67 2.01 -6.38 -11.56
CA GLN A 67 2.61 -7.06 -12.70
C GLN A 67 1.52 -7.74 -13.55
N MET A 68 0.62 -8.49 -12.92
CA MET A 68 -0.48 -9.17 -13.59
C MET A 68 -1.46 -8.18 -14.24
N ALA A 69 -1.74 -7.03 -13.60
CA ALA A 69 -2.55 -5.99 -14.20
C ALA A 69 -1.95 -5.46 -15.51
N GLN A 70 -0.64 -5.19 -15.53
CA GLN A 70 0.06 -4.70 -16.73
C GLN A 70 0.03 -5.74 -17.86
N ILE A 71 0.33 -7.00 -17.54
CA ILE A 71 0.26 -8.11 -18.49
C ILE A 71 -1.16 -8.24 -19.04
N TYR A 72 -2.17 -8.21 -18.17
CA TYR A 72 -3.55 -8.39 -18.58
C TYR A 72 -4.03 -7.27 -19.51
N ILE A 73 -3.73 -6.01 -19.20
CA ILE A 73 -4.02 -4.88 -20.09
C ILE A 73 -3.35 -5.05 -21.46
N ALA A 74 -2.07 -5.45 -21.49
CA ALA A 74 -1.34 -5.66 -22.75
C ALA A 74 -1.98 -6.78 -23.59
N THR A 75 -2.24 -7.94 -22.98
CA THR A 75 -2.86 -9.09 -23.68
C THR A 75 -4.24 -8.78 -24.23
N LEU A 76 -5.11 -8.10 -23.47
CA LEU A 76 -6.42 -7.66 -23.97
C LEU A 76 -6.28 -6.67 -25.13
N SER A 77 -5.29 -5.78 -25.06
CA SER A 77 -5.03 -4.79 -26.12
C SER A 77 -4.55 -5.46 -27.42
N GLU A 78 -3.74 -6.51 -27.33
CA GLU A 78 -3.28 -7.31 -28.47
C GLU A 78 -4.45 -8.09 -29.10
N LEU A 79 -5.25 -8.79 -28.29
CA LEU A 79 -6.41 -9.55 -28.75
C LEU A 79 -7.43 -8.67 -29.51
N LEU A 80 -7.67 -7.45 -29.02
CA LEU A 80 -8.55 -6.50 -29.70
C LEU A 80 -7.98 -6.03 -31.04
N GLN A 81 -6.67 -5.88 -31.17
CA GLN A 81 -6.01 -5.52 -32.44
C GLN A 81 -6.03 -6.67 -33.45
N GLU A 82 -5.84 -7.91 -32.99
CA GLU A 82 -5.95 -9.10 -33.84
C GLU A 82 -7.37 -9.30 -34.36
N GLY A 83 -8.37 -9.15 -33.50
CA GLY A 83 -9.78 -9.21 -33.90
C GLY A 83 -10.15 -8.13 -34.92
N ALA A 84 -9.55 -6.94 -34.83
CA ALA A 84 -9.74 -5.88 -35.83
C ALA A 84 -9.09 -6.20 -37.19
N ARG A 85 -8.01 -6.99 -37.21
CA ARG A 85 -7.34 -7.44 -38.44
C ARG A 85 -8.03 -8.64 -39.09
N GLY A 86 -8.66 -9.50 -38.30
CA GLY A 86 -9.42 -10.67 -38.78
C GLY A 86 -10.78 -10.36 -39.41
N GLY A 87 -11.23 -9.10 -39.38
CA GLY A 87 -12.47 -8.63 -40.01
C GLY A 87 -12.35 -8.20 -41.47
N ALA A 88 -11.15 -8.26 -42.07
CA ALA A 88 -10.97 -7.99 -43.50
C ALA A 88 -11.21 -9.27 -44.31
N PRO A 89 -12.21 -9.30 -45.22
CA PRO A 89 -12.44 -10.45 -46.08
C PRO A 89 -11.26 -10.61 -47.06
N HIS A 90 -10.73 -11.82 -47.14
CA HIS A 90 -9.99 -12.31 -48.30
C HIS A 90 -10.91 -13.23 -49.11
#